data_AF-A0A7J6PBB3-F1
#
_entry.id   AF-A0A7J6PBB3-F1
#
_cell.length_a   1.000
_cell.length_b   1.000
_cell.length_c   1.000
_cell.angle_alpha   90.00
_cell.angle_beta   90.00
_cell.angle_gamma   90.00
#
_symmetry.space_group_name_H-M   'P 1'
#
loop_
_entity.id
_entity.type
_entity.pdbx_description
1 polymer ?
#
loop_
_entity_poly.entity_id
_entity_poly.type
_entity_poly.pdbx_seq_one_letter_code
_entity_poly.pdbx_strand_id
1 'polypeptide(L)'
;MKFALPNFGENFKSRGLPLDAKLEWEDKWILSRLSEAAGAANKGIKDFSFSDATTATYNFWLYEFCDYYLELVKKRFRTLEGTDSEELRIAREVLYICLDRGLRLLHPLLPFVTEELYQRIPDGITKAESIVIADYPQPVMSWRNLAVEEEMELLQSTTSSLRSQAASLGLPPKARPHAYIRAADPEARRVLPKIADHIATMAKLSSLNVIDDASEAPAGTIANVVSEHVTTFMEVAGLVDLAAELKKLEKKMGVTQHNLQTYVSKREMPDYEEKVPPQVRHANAAKEESYKAELTEQEKVIAQIKAAMEATA
;
A
#
# COMPACT_ATOMS: atom_id res chain seq x y z
N MET A 1 -17.77 4.51 -1.05
CA MET A 1 -19.07 5.21 -0.92
C MET A 1 -19.01 6.46 -0.05
N LYS A 2 -18.64 6.38 1.25
CA LYS A 2 -18.53 7.57 2.12
C LYS A 2 -17.63 8.68 1.56
N PHE A 3 -16.51 8.30 0.95
CA PHE A 3 -15.65 9.24 0.24
C PHE A 3 -16.25 9.69 -1.10
N ALA A 4 -16.74 8.76 -1.91
CA ALA A 4 -17.10 9.07 -3.29
C ALA A 4 -18.36 9.93 -3.46
N LEU A 5 -19.43 9.65 -2.71
CA LEU A 5 -20.73 10.31 -2.90
C LEU A 5 -20.65 11.84 -2.71
N PRO A 6 -20.01 12.37 -1.65
CA PRO A 6 -19.84 13.82 -1.52
C PRO A 6 -18.99 14.43 -2.64
N ASN A 7 -18.02 13.68 -3.17
CA ASN A 7 -17.04 14.18 -4.14
C ASN A 7 -17.57 14.26 -5.59
N PHE A 8 -18.66 13.58 -5.91
CA PHE A 8 -19.32 13.77 -7.21
C PHE A 8 -19.87 15.20 -7.38
N GLY A 9 -20.27 15.84 -6.29
CA GLY A 9 -20.88 17.17 -6.32
C GLY A 9 -22.37 17.13 -6.71
N GLU A 10 -23.05 18.25 -6.55
CA GLU A 10 -24.46 18.38 -6.90
C GLU A 10 -24.65 18.28 -8.43
N ASN A 11 -25.62 17.49 -8.87
CA ASN A 11 -26.01 17.31 -10.28
C ASN A 11 -24.96 16.63 -11.19
N PHE A 12 -23.95 15.99 -10.63
CA PHE A 12 -23.05 15.17 -11.43
C PHE A 12 -23.81 14.05 -12.13
N LYS A 13 -23.61 13.95 -13.45
CA LYS A 13 -24.00 12.81 -14.26
C LYS A 13 -22.81 12.36 -15.08
N SER A 14 -22.55 11.06 -15.10
CA SER A 14 -21.47 10.51 -15.91
C SER A 14 -21.83 10.64 -17.39
N ARG A 15 -20.87 11.16 -18.16
CA ARG A 15 -20.93 11.27 -19.62
C ARG A 15 -19.84 10.41 -20.28
N GLY A 16 -19.13 9.60 -19.48
CA GLY A 16 -17.93 8.89 -19.91
C GLY A 16 -16.71 9.81 -20.00
N LEU A 17 -15.56 9.20 -20.28
CA LEU A 17 -14.31 9.93 -20.52
C LEU A 17 -14.26 10.46 -21.95
N PRO A 18 -13.91 11.75 -22.16
CA PRO A 18 -13.56 12.26 -23.48
C PRO A 18 -12.42 11.45 -24.14
N LEU A 19 -12.40 11.40 -25.47
CA LEU A 19 -11.35 10.70 -26.22
C LEU A 19 -9.96 11.28 -25.97
N ASP A 20 -9.89 12.59 -25.72
CA ASP A 20 -8.70 13.38 -25.43
C ASP A 20 -8.53 13.67 -23.94
N ALA A 21 -9.22 12.91 -23.06
CA ALA A 21 -9.14 13.07 -21.63
C ALA A 21 -7.68 13.02 -21.14
N LYS A 22 -7.26 14.10 -20.49
CA LYS A 22 -5.94 14.19 -19.85
C LYS A 22 -5.99 13.47 -18.51
N LEU A 23 -5.82 12.15 -18.57
CA LEU A 23 -5.75 11.31 -17.37
C LEU A 23 -4.45 11.58 -16.60
N GLU A 24 -4.59 11.81 -15.31
CA GLU A 24 -3.46 11.87 -14.40
C GLU A 24 -2.84 10.48 -14.19
N TRP A 25 -1.69 10.44 -13.53
CA TRP A 25 -0.94 9.20 -13.32
C TRP A 25 -1.77 8.14 -12.57
N GLU A 26 -2.45 8.52 -11.49
CA GLU A 26 -3.27 7.62 -10.68
C GLU A 26 -4.53 7.14 -11.43
N ASP A 27 -5.06 7.94 -12.36
CA ASP A 27 -6.20 7.57 -13.20
C ASP A 27 -5.82 6.47 -14.18
N LYS A 28 -4.69 6.64 -14.87
CA LYS A 28 -4.15 5.64 -15.80
C LYS A 28 -3.92 4.32 -15.10
N TRP A 29 -3.36 4.39 -13.88
CA TRP A 29 -3.12 3.21 -13.07
C TRP A 29 -4.42 2.46 -12.75
N ILE A 30 -5.40 3.14 -12.11
CA ILE A 30 -6.60 2.45 -11.64
C ILE A 30 -7.46 1.91 -12.79
N LEU A 31 -7.49 2.60 -13.94
CA LEU A 31 -8.19 2.11 -15.13
C LEU A 31 -7.51 0.88 -15.73
N SER A 32 -6.17 0.83 -15.71
CA SER A 32 -5.42 -0.36 -16.10
C SER A 32 -5.76 -1.55 -15.21
N ARG A 33 -5.75 -1.34 -13.89
CA ARG A 33 -6.07 -2.36 -12.90
C ARG A 33 -7.52 -2.83 -12.96
N LEU A 34 -8.48 -1.92 -13.17
CA LEU A 34 -9.88 -2.26 -13.42
C LEU A 34 -10.06 -3.14 -14.66
N SER A 35 -9.32 -2.84 -15.74
CA SER A 35 -9.34 -3.62 -16.97
C SER A 35 -8.79 -5.04 -16.75
N GLU A 36 -7.68 -5.16 -16.01
CA GLU A 36 -7.12 -6.45 -15.59
C GLU A 36 -8.10 -7.25 -14.72
N ALA A 37 -8.68 -6.62 -13.70
CA ALA A 37 -9.65 -7.25 -12.81
C ALA A 37 -10.90 -7.73 -13.58
N ALA A 38 -11.38 -6.95 -14.54
CA ALA A 38 -12.48 -7.37 -15.41
C ALA A 38 -12.10 -8.61 -16.23
N GLY A 39 -10.90 -8.63 -16.83
CA GLY A 39 -10.42 -9.79 -17.59
C GLY A 39 -10.32 -11.06 -16.73
N ALA A 40 -9.69 -10.94 -15.57
CA ALA A 40 -9.53 -12.05 -14.63
C ALA A 40 -10.88 -12.56 -14.09
N ALA A 41 -11.80 -11.66 -13.74
CA ALA A 41 -13.14 -12.03 -13.27
C ALA A 41 -13.97 -12.72 -14.36
N ASN A 42 -13.96 -12.21 -15.59
CA ASN A 42 -14.65 -12.84 -16.73
C ASN A 42 -14.08 -14.24 -16.99
N LYS A 43 -12.76 -14.41 -16.96
CA LYS A 43 -12.12 -15.72 -17.12
C LYS A 43 -12.54 -16.68 -16.00
N GLY A 44 -12.48 -16.25 -14.75
CA GLY A 44 -12.88 -17.07 -13.60
C GLY A 44 -14.33 -17.54 -13.71
N ILE A 45 -15.25 -16.64 -14.06
CA ILE A 45 -16.67 -16.98 -14.26
C ILE A 45 -16.83 -17.98 -15.43
N LYS A 46 -16.17 -17.73 -16.56
CA LYS A 46 -16.26 -18.59 -17.76
C LYS A 46 -15.73 -20.00 -17.50
N ASP A 47 -14.67 -20.11 -16.73
CA ASP A 47 -13.99 -21.37 -16.42
C ASP A 47 -14.57 -22.07 -15.17
N PHE A 48 -15.68 -21.57 -14.60
CA PHE A 48 -16.27 -22.02 -13.33
C PHE A 48 -15.31 -21.95 -12.12
N SER A 49 -14.24 -21.15 -12.24
CA SER A 49 -13.31 -20.84 -11.14
C SER A 49 -13.77 -19.59 -10.40
N PHE A 50 -14.81 -19.75 -9.57
CA PHE A 50 -15.37 -18.65 -8.78
C PHE A 50 -14.38 -18.08 -7.75
N SER A 51 -13.40 -18.89 -7.32
CA SER A 51 -12.30 -18.41 -6.48
C SER A 51 -11.49 -17.32 -7.20
N ASP A 52 -11.15 -17.52 -8.47
CA ASP A 52 -10.32 -16.57 -9.22
C ASP A 52 -11.09 -15.27 -9.47
N ALA A 53 -12.39 -15.38 -9.79
CA ALA A 53 -13.24 -14.21 -9.93
C ALA A 53 -13.41 -13.44 -8.61
N THR A 54 -13.52 -14.15 -7.49
CA THR A 54 -13.58 -13.55 -6.15
C THR A 54 -12.27 -12.85 -5.82
N THR A 55 -11.13 -13.50 -6.05
CA THR A 55 -9.81 -12.92 -5.79
C THR A 55 -9.57 -11.68 -6.64
N ALA A 56 -9.90 -11.71 -7.94
CA ALA A 56 -9.73 -10.57 -8.84
C ALA A 56 -10.55 -9.35 -8.37
N THR A 57 -11.83 -9.56 -8.05
CA THR A 57 -12.72 -8.48 -7.59
C THR A 57 -12.36 -7.97 -6.20
N TYR A 58 -11.97 -8.86 -5.29
CA TYR A 58 -11.50 -8.51 -3.95
C TYR A 58 -10.22 -7.66 -4.00
N ASN A 59 -9.23 -8.08 -4.80
CA ASN A 59 -7.97 -7.35 -4.95
C ASN A 59 -8.20 -5.95 -5.52
N PHE A 60 -9.05 -5.82 -6.55
CA PHE A 60 -9.40 -4.52 -7.11
C PHE A 60 -10.04 -3.61 -6.07
N TRP A 61 -11.06 -4.09 -5.35
CA TRP A 61 -11.77 -3.25 -4.39
C TRP A 61 -10.92 -2.84 -3.21
N LEU A 62 -10.22 -3.80 -2.59
CA LEU A 62 -9.50 -3.56 -1.36
C LEU A 62 -8.14 -2.92 -1.63
N TYR A 63 -7.26 -3.65 -2.31
CA TYR A 63 -5.85 -3.30 -2.43
C TYR A 63 -5.58 -2.26 -3.51
N GLU A 64 -6.41 -2.15 -4.54
CA GLU A 64 -6.13 -1.22 -5.64
C GLU A 64 -6.94 0.08 -5.48
N PHE A 65 -8.27 -0.06 -5.45
CA PHE A 65 -9.17 1.08 -5.41
C PHE A 65 -9.19 1.76 -4.04
N CYS A 66 -9.51 1.03 -2.96
CA CYS A 66 -9.69 1.63 -1.64
C CYS A 66 -8.37 2.05 -0.98
N ASP A 67 -7.38 1.16 -0.95
CA ASP A 67 -6.12 1.41 -0.24
C ASP A 67 -5.22 2.43 -0.92
N TYR A 68 -5.26 2.53 -2.26
CA TYR A 68 -4.38 3.40 -3.04
C TYR A 68 -5.10 4.48 -3.81
N TYR A 69 -5.93 4.14 -4.81
CA TYR A 69 -6.50 5.15 -5.71
C TYR A 69 -7.28 6.22 -4.94
N LEU A 70 -8.14 5.82 -3.99
CA LEU A 70 -8.89 6.77 -3.18
C LEU A 70 -7.99 7.66 -2.31
N GLU A 71 -6.86 7.17 -1.82
CA GLU A 71 -5.93 7.98 -1.02
C GLU A 71 -5.15 8.98 -1.89
N LEU A 72 -4.73 8.56 -3.08
CA LEU A 72 -4.01 9.40 -4.04
C LEU A 72 -4.90 10.53 -4.56
N VAL A 73 -6.11 10.19 -5.02
CA VAL A 73 -7.01 11.15 -5.67
C VAL A 73 -7.56 12.21 -4.71
N LYS A 74 -7.56 11.95 -3.39
CA LYS A 74 -7.99 12.92 -2.36
C LYS A 74 -7.29 14.27 -2.45
N LYS A 75 -6.00 14.30 -2.81
CA LYS A 75 -5.26 15.57 -2.96
C LYS A 75 -5.91 16.41 -4.06
N ARG A 76 -6.11 15.82 -5.23
CA ARG A 76 -6.75 16.45 -6.39
C ARG A 76 -8.17 16.95 -6.09
N PHE A 77 -9.01 16.11 -5.47
CA PHE A 77 -10.36 16.52 -5.07
C PHE A 77 -10.36 17.72 -4.11
N ARG A 78 -9.46 17.75 -3.11
CA ARG A 78 -9.37 18.86 -2.15
C ARG A 78 -8.81 20.13 -2.78
N THR A 79 -7.78 20.01 -3.62
CA THR A 79 -7.13 21.18 -4.24
C THR A 79 -8.04 21.87 -5.26
N LEU A 80 -8.88 21.10 -5.95
CA LEU A 80 -9.78 21.61 -6.99
C LEU A 80 -11.21 21.83 -6.46
N GLU A 81 -11.46 21.64 -5.18
CA GLU A 81 -12.80 21.80 -4.59
C GLU A 81 -13.35 23.21 -4.86
N GLY A 82 -14.60 23.29 -5.33
CA GLY A 82 -15.24 24.55 -5.71
C GLY A 82 -14.81 25.12 -7.07
N THR A 83 -13.88 24.48 -7.79
CA THR A 83 -13.52 24.85 -9.15
C THR A 83 -14.37 24.10 -10.18
N ASP A 84 -14.69 24.76 -11.30
CA ASP A 84 -15.24 24.11 -12.49
C ASP A 84 -14.09 23.75 -13.45
N SER A 85 -13.24 22.80 -13.02
CA SER A 85 -12.08 22.35 -13.78
C SER A 85 -12.35 21.03 -14.50
N GLU A 86 -11.88 20.94 -15.75
CA GLU A 86 -11.92 19.70 -16.53
C GLU A 86 -11.14 18.58 -15.82
N GLU A 87 -10.05 18.92 -15.13
CA GLU A 87 -9.28 17.96 -14.33
C GLU A 87 -10.12 17.33 -13.22
N LEU A 88 -10.90 18.13 -12.47
CA LEU A 88 -11.81 17.60 -11.46
C LEU A 88 -12.96 16.80 -12.09
N ARG A 89 -13.45 17.22 -13.26
CA ARG A 89 -14.47 16.47 -14.01
C ARG A 89 -13.97 15.09 -14.41
N ILE A 90 -12.73 14.99 -14.91
CA ILE A 90 -12.05 13.73 -15.26
C ILE A 90 -11.89 12.86 -14.02
N ALA A 91 -11.39 13.40 -12.90
CA ALA A 91 -11.23 12.66 -11.64
C ALA A 91 -12.56 12.03 -11.17
N ARG A 92 -13.67 12.78 -11.32
CA ARG A 92 -15.02 12.28 -11.01
C ARG A 92 -15.49 11.21 -12.00
N GLU A 93 -15.21 11.33 -13.29
CA GLU A 93 -15.53 10.27 -14.27
C GLU A 93 -14.76 8.98 -13.97
N VAL A 94 -13.46 9.06 -13.69
CA VAL A 94 -12.67 7.87 -13.34
C VAL A 94 -13.18 7.22 -12.06
N LEU A 95 -13.48 8.03 -11.03
CA LEU A 95 -14.09 7.55 -9.80
C LEU A 95 -15.46 6.87 -10.05
N TYR A 96 -16.29 7.45 -10.92
CA TYR A 96 -17.56 6.89 -11.32
C TYR A 96 -17.39 5.54 -12.02
N ILE A 97 -16.52 5.47 -13.02
CA ILE A 97 -16.24 4.26 -13.80
C ILE A 97 -15.78 3.12 -12.88
N CYS A 98 -14.88 3.41 -11.94
CA CYS A 98 -14.38 2.44 -10.98
C CYS A 98 -15.50 1.90 -10.07
N LEU A 99 -16.39 2.77 -9.57
CA LEU A 99 -17.52 2.33 -8.76
C LEU A 99 -18.53 1.53 -9.56
N ASP A 100 -18.98 2.06 -10.70
CA ASP A 100 -19.99 1.43 -11.55
C ASP A 100 -19.53 0.04 -12.01
N ARG A 101 -18.35 -0.05 -12.64
CA ARG A 101 -17.83 -1.33 -13.12
C ARG A 101 -17.40 -2.23 -11.98
N GLY A 102 -16.75 -1.69 -10.94
CA GLY A 102 -16.34 -2.47 -9.78
C GLY A 102 -17.54 -3.14 -9.08
N LEU A 103 -18.67 -2.42 -8.95
CA LEU A 103 -19.88 -2.97 -8.31
C LEU A 103 -20.49 -4.06 -9.17
N ARG A 104 -20.55 -3.87 -10.50
CA ARG A 104 -21.07 -4.87 -11.43
C ARG A 104 -20.21 -6.13 -11.44
N LEU A 105 -18.88 -6.00 -11.41
CA LEU A 105 -17.98 -7.15 -11.31
C LEU A 105 -18.23 -7.98 -10.04
N LEU A 106 -18.52 -7.31 -8.93
CA LEU A 106 -18.74 -7.93 -7.61
C LEU A 106 -20.17 -8.48 -7.44
N HIS A 107 -21.13 -8.05 -8.25
CA HIS A 107 -22.56 -8.37 -8.09
C HIS A 107 -22.88 -9.87 -8.05
N PRO A 108 -22.29 -10.74 -8.91
CA PRO A 108 -22.53 -12.18 -8.85
C PRO A 108 -22.18 -12.82 -7.50
N LEU A 109 -21.29 -12.19 -6.72
CA LEU A 109 -20.83 -12.69 -5.42
C LEU A 109 -21.60 -12.07 -4.26
N LEU A 110 -21.97 -10.79 -4.38
CA LEU A 110 -22.56 -9.98 -3.29
C LEU A 110 -23.80 -9.19 -3.77
N PRO A 111 -24.90 -9.85 -4.18
CA PRO A 111 -25.96 -9.23 -4.95
C PRO A 111 -26.71 -8.10 -4.21
N PHE A 112 -27.06 -8.31 -2.94
CA PHE A 112 -27.88 -7.35 -2.20
C PHE A 112 -27.14 -6.04 -1.89
N VAL A 113 -25.90 -6.12 -1.40
CA VAL A 113 -25.13 -4.93 -1.05
C VAL A 113 -24.68 -4.17 -2.30
N THR A 114 -24.32 -4.85 -3.38
CA THR A 114 -23.92 -4.18 -4.61
C THR A 114 -25.08 -3.47 -5.29
N GLU A 115 -26.29 -4.06 -5.29
CA GLU A 115 -27.51 -3.38 -5.75
C GLU A 115 -27.77 -2.10 -4.95
N GLU A 116 -27.77 -2.22 -3.63
CA GLU A 116 -28.01 -1.10 -2.72
C GLU A 116 -27.01 0.06 -2.96
N LEU A 117 -25.72 -0.26 -3.13
CA LEU A 117 -24.70 0.74 -3.43
C LEU A 117 -24.81 1.31 -4.85
N TYR A 118 -25.21 0.50 -5.83
CA TYR A 118 -25.40 0.90 -7.22
C TYR A 118 -26.58 1.86 -7.39
N GLN A 119 -27.64 1.71 -6.60
CA GLN A 119 -28.72 2.68 -6.61
C GLN A 119 -28.26 4.07 -6.15
N ARG A 120 -27.25 4.14 -5.26
CA ARG A 120 -26.71 5.40 -4.74
C ARG A 120 -25.68 6.09 -5.64
N ILE A 121 -25.06 5.40 -6.60
CA ILE A 121 -24.12 6.09 -7.50
C ILE A 121 -24.90 7.04 -8.42
N PRO A 122 -24.29 8.16 -8.87
CA PRO A 122 -24.93 9.08 -9.79
C PRO A 122 -25.46 8.41 -11.06
N ASP A 123 -26.36 9.10 -11.74
CA ASP A 123 -26.87 8.66 -13.04
C ASP A 123 -25.77 8.76 -14.13
N GLY A 124 -25.87 7.97 -15.18
CA GLY A 124 -24.84 7.90 -16.23
C GLY A 124 -25.32 7.20 -17.49
N ILE A 125 -24.64 7.45 -18.62
CA ILE A 125 -25.03 6.95 -19.95
C ILE A 125 -25.25 5.43 -19.97
N THR A 126 -24.43 4.69 -19.22
CA THR A 126 -24.44 3.22 -19.21
C THR A 126 -25.09 2.61 -17.97
N LYS A 127 -25.68 3.42 -17.09
CA LYS A 127 -26.31 2.94 -15.85
C LYS A 127 -27.66 2.31 -16.17
N ALA A 128 -27.85 1.07 -15.74
CA ALA A 128 -29.14 0.38 -15.84
C ALA A 128 -30.02 0.72 -14.62
N GLU A 129 -31.31 0.39 -14.69
CA GLU A 129 -32.24 0.58 -13.57
C GLU A 129 -31.85 -0.27 -12.35
N SER A 130 -31.39 -1.50 -12.58
CA SER A 130 -30.88 -2.40 -11.55
C SER A 130 -29.56 -2.99 -12.01
N ILE A 131 -28.66 -3.22 -11.06
CA ILE A 131 -27.34 -3.80 -11.38
C ILE A 131 -27.46 -5.23 -11.92
N VAL A 132 -28.55 -5.95 -11.61
CA VAL A 132 -28.76 -7.34 -12.05
C VAL A 132 -28.97 -7.47 -13.55
N ILE A 133 -29.51 -6.41 -14.19
CA ILE A 133 -29.74 -6.34 -15.65
C ILE A 133 -28.68 -5.50 -16.37
N ALA A 134 -27.68 -5.01 -15.63
CA ALA A 134 -26.60 -4.21 -16.20
C ALA A 134 -25.61 -5.11 -16.96
N ASP A 135 -25.04 -4.59 -18.04
CA ASP A 135 -24.00 -5.30 -18.78
C ASP A 135 -22.80 -5.63 -17.87
N TYR A 136 -22.37 -6.89 -17.91
CA TYR A 136 -21.22 -7.35 -17.14
C TYR A 136 -19.93 -6.76 -17.71
N PRO A 137 -19.09 -6.08 -16.91
CA PRO A 137 -17.95 -5.32 -17.42
C PRO A 137 -16.96 -6.17 -18.20
N GLN A 138 -16.65 -5.74 -19.42
CA GLN A 138 -15.61 -6.33 -20.26
C GLN A 138 -14.29 -5.56 -20.09
N PRO A 139 -13.13 -6.24 -20.23
CA PRO A 139 -11.83 -5.60 -20.15
C PRO A 139 -11.65 -4.60 -21.30
N VAL A 140 -11.08 -3.43 -20.99
CA VAL A 140 -10.85 -2.34 -21.95
C VAL A 140 -9.35 -2.26 -22.21
N MET A 141 -8.91 -2.81 -23.35
CA MET A 141 -7.49 -2.93 -23.65
C MET A 141 -6.78 -1.57 -23.77
N SER A 142 -7.49 -0.52 -24.22
CA SER A 142 -6.93 0.83 -24.30
C SER A 142 -6.64 1.47 -22.94
N TRP A 143 -7.16 0.90 -21.84
CA TRP A 143 -6.81 1.33 -20.49
C TRP A 143 -5.58 0.63 -19.93
N ARG A 144 -5.14 -0.49 -20.53
CA ARG A 144 -3.98 -1.24 -20.04
C ARG A 144 -2.70 -0.43 -20.23
N ASN A 145 -1.95 -0.28 -19.14
CA ASN A 145 -0.71 0.49 -19.10
C ASN A 145 0.28 -0.15 -18.12
N LEU A 146 1.08 -1.09 -18.62
CA LEU A 146 2.05 -1.85 -17.81
C LEU A 146 3.14 -0.95 -17.21
N ALA A 147 3.57 0.10 -17.92
CA ALA A 147 4.57 1.01 -17.39
C ALA A 147 4.10 1.70 -16.11
N VAL A 148 2.85 2.19 -16.07
CA VAL A 148 2.28 2.81 -14.87
C VAL A 148 2.03 1.77 -13.76
N GLU A 149 1.75 0.51 -14.10
CA GLU A 149 1.66 -0.59 -13.14
C GLU A 149 3.01 -0.84 -12.44
N GLU A 150 4.12 -0.91 -13.20
CA GLU A 150 5.48 -1.04 -12.66
C GLU A 150 5.90 0.17 -11.81
N GLU A 151 5.58 1.39 -12.26
CA GLU A 151 5.82 2.61 -11.47
C GLU A 151 5.06 2.57 -10.13
N MET A 152 3.84 2.01 -10.12
CA MET A 152 3.07 1.82 -8.90
C MET A 152 3.72 0.77 -7.98
N GLU A 153 4.24 -0.35 -8.49
CA GLU A 153 4.94 -1.33 -7.65
C GLU A 153 6.13 -0.72 -6.90
N LEU A 154 6.90 0.15 -7.57
CA LEU A 154 7.94 0.95 -6.92
C LEU A 154 7.37 1.88 -5.83
N LEU A 155 6.24 2.55 -6.10
CA LEU A 155 5.54 3.34 -5.09
C LEU A 155 5.13 2.51 -3.87
N GLN A 156 4.52 1.33 -4.07
CA GLN A 156 3.98 0.49 -3.01
C GLN A 156 5.08 -0.09 -2.13
N SER A 157 6.15 -0.59 -2.73
CA SER A 157 7.32 -1.13 -2.03
C SER A 157 8.02 -0.04 -1.21
N THR A 158 8.26 1.13 -1.81
CA THR A 158 8.86 2.29 -1.12
C THR A 158 7.97 2.77 0.03
N THR A 159 6.66 2.91 -0.21
CA THR A 159 5.70 3.33 0.81
C THR A 159 5.66 2.37 2.00
N SER A 160 5.61 1.07 1.73
CA SER A 160 5.58 0.04 2.77
C SER A 160 6.88 0.05 3.58
N SER A 161 8.02 0.19 2.89
CA SER A 161 9.33 0.29 3.53
C SER A 161 9.44 1.52 4.44
N LEU A 162 8.99 2.69 3.99
CA LEU A 162 9.00 3.93 4.79
C LEU A 162 8.07 3.84 6.01
N ARG A 163 6.85 3.29 5.83
CA ARG A 163 5.91 3.08 6.94
C ARG A 163 6.46 2.09 7.96
N SER A 164 7.11 1.02 7.50
CA SER A 164 7.76 0.04 8.36
C SER A 164 8.94 0.66 9.13
N GLN A 165 9.76 1.47 8.46
CA GLN A 165 10.86 2.20 9.08
C GLN A 165 10.35 3.18 10.16
N ALA A 166 9.31 3.97 9.86
CA ALA A 166 8.73 4.86 10.85
C ALA A 166 8.20 4.10 12.08
N ALA A 167 7.55 2.95 11.87
CA ALA A 167 7.04 2.11 12.94
C ALA A 167 8.16 1.47 13.78
N SER A 168 9.22 0.97 13.15
CA SER A 168 10.36 0.36 13.86
C SER A 168 11.10 1.37 14.72
N LEU A 169 11.17 2.63 14.27
CA LEU A 169 11.77 3.75 14.98
C LEU A 169 10.84 4.36 16.05
N GLY A 170 9.65 3.78 16.25
CA GLY A 170 8.72 4.21 17.29
C GLY A 170 8.04 5.56 17.01
N LEU A 171 8.00 6.02 15.76
CA LEU A 171 7.35 7.29 15.43
C LEU A 171 5.84 7.21 15.72
N PRO A 172 5.25 8.25 16.33
CA PRO A 172 3.81 8.31 16.53
C PRO A 172 3.04 8.21 15.19
N PRO A 173 1.84 7.59 15.15
CA PRO A 173 1.08 7.44 13.89
C PRO A 173 0.69 8.74 13.16
N LYS A 174 0.78 9.89 13.85
CA LYS A 174 0.51 11.23 13.31
C LYS A 174 1.79 12.00 12.93
N ALA A 175 2.97 11.47 13.26
CA ALA A 175 4.23 12.07 12.87
C ALA A 175 4.33 12.11 11.34
N ARG A 176 4.88 13.21 10.83
CA ARG A 176 5.12 13.41 9.39
C ARG A 176 6.60 13.71 9.19
N PRO A 177 7.46 12.69 9.21
CA PRO A 177 8.89 12.89 9.04
C PRO A 177 9.19 13.41 7.63
N HIS A 178 10.26 14.18 7.53
CA HIS A 178 10.87 14.48 6.25
C HIS A 178 11.73 13.28 5.83
N ALA A 179 11.79 12.99 4.53
CA ALA A 179 12.63 11.92 4.03
C ALA A 179 13.24 12.26 2.67
N TYR A 180 14.28 11.51 2.34
CA TYR A 180 14.95 11.53 1.04
C TYR A 180 14.94 10.14 0.44
N ILE A 181 15.06 10.07 -0.88
CA ILE A 181 15.17 8.81 -1.62
C ILE A 181 16.23 8.96 -2.70
N ARG A 182 17.04 7.91 -2.84
CA ARG A 182 17.96 7.77 -3.97
C ARG A 182 17.79 6.41 -4.61
N ALA A 183 18.06 6.36 -5.90
CA ALA A 183 18.12 5.12 -6.64
C ALA A 183 19.37 5.05 -7.51
N ALA A 184 20.03 3.89 -7.52
CA ALA A 184 21.14 3.61 -8.42
C ALA A 184 20.63 3.25 -9.83
N ASP A 185 19.51 2.52 -9.87
CA ASP A 185 18.88 2.10 -11.12
C ASP A 185 18.43 3.31 -11.98
N PRO A 186 18.84 3.38 -13.27
CA PRO A 186 18.48 4.49 -14.15
C PRO A 186 16.98 4.67 -14.35
N GLU A 187 16.22 3.57 -14.38
CA GLU A 187 14.78 3.63 -14.62
C GLU A 187 14.05 4.15 -13.38
N ALA A 188 14.40 3.65 -12.20
CA ALA A 188 13.92 4.17 -10.93
C ALA A 188 14.25 5.68 -10.79
N ARG A 189 15.44 6.13 -11.19
CA ARG A 189 15.78 7.58 -11.18
C ARG A 189 14.90 8.42 -12.09
N ARG A 190 14.46 7.87 -13.22
CA ARG A 190 13.54 8.55 -14.17
C ARG A 190 12.11 8.63 -13.62
N VAL A 191 11.70 7.61 -12.87
CA VAL A 191 10.33 7.46 -12.34
C VAL A 191 10.14 8.21 -11.03
N LEU A 192 11.08 8.09 -10.09
CA LEU A 192 10.96 8.59 -8.72
C LEU A 192 10.51 10.05 -8.62
N PRO A 193 11.06 11.01 -9.38
CA PRO A 193 10.61 12.40 -9.31
C PRO A 193 9.13 12.60 -9.64
N LYS A 194 8.55 11.74 -10.49
CA LYS A 194 7.13 11.80 -10.87
C LYS A 194 6.21 11.28 -9.77
N ILE A 195 6.67 10.30 -8.99
CA ILE A 195 5.87 9.60 -7.97
C ILE A 195 6.24 9.98 -6.53
N ALA A 196 7.26 10.80 -6.31
CA ALA A 196 7.75 11.17 -4.97
C ALA A 196 6.66 11.81 -4.10
N ASP A 197 5.86 12.71 -4.68
CA ASP A 197 4.72 13.36 -4.01
C ASP A 197 3.63 12.36 -3.60
N HIS A 198 3.40 11.35 -4.44
CA HIS A 198 2.47 10.26 -4.15
C HIS A 198 3.01 9.37 -3.03
N ILE A 199 4.30 9.00 -3.07
CA ILE A 199 4.96 8.25 -1.99
C ILE A 199 4.89 9.05 -0.68
N ALA A 200 5.18 10.35 -0.69
CA ALA A 200 5.10 11.20 0.50
C ALA A 200 3.69 11.19 1.10
N THR A 201 2.66 11.32 0.26
CA THR A 201 1.26 11.27 0.69
C THR A 201 0.92 9.92 1.32
N MET A 202 1.28 8.82 0.64
CA MET A 202 0.97 7.47 1.09
C MET A 202 1.75 7.10 2.34
N ALA A 203 3.04 7.41 2.42
CA ALA A 203 3.89 7.13 3.58
C ALA A 203 3.65 8.11 4.75
N LYS A 204 2.76 9.09 4.61
CA LYS A 204 2.46 10.15 5.61
C LYS A 204 3.69 10.99 5.97
N LEU A 205 4.51 11.31 4.98
CA LEU A 205 5.67 12.19 5.15
C LEU A 205 5.27 13.66 5.08
N SER A 206 6.13 14.55 5.58
CA SER A 206 6.00 15.99 5.33
C SER A 206 6.39 16.33 3.88
N SER A 207 7.47 15.71 3.39
CA SER A 207 7.93 15.74 2.01
C SER A 207 8.91 14.59 1.76
N LEU A 208 9.07 14.21 0.49
CA LEU A 208 10.06 13.24 0.03
C LEU A 208 10.91 13.86 -1.08
N ASN A 209 12.20 14.07 -0.81
CA ASN A 209 13.12 14.67 -1.77
C ASN A 209 13.94 13.59 -2.49
N VAL A 210 13.95 13.61 -3.82
CA VAL A 210 14.82 12.74 -4.62
C VAL A 210 16.22 13.36 -4.65
N ILE A 211 17.24 12.59 -4.25
CA ILE A 211 18.65 13.01 -4.26
C ILE A 211 19.42 12.20 -5.31
N ASP A 212 20.52 12.75 -5.81
CA ASP A 212 21.39 12.05 -6.75
C ASP A 212 22.02 10.82 -6.09
N ASP A 213 22.23 9.76 -6.87
CA ASP A 213 22.85 8.51 -6.40
C ASP A 213 24.25 8.74 -5.82
N ALA A 214 25.01 9.66 -6.42
CA ALA A 214 26.34 10.06 -5.96
C ALA A 214 26.32 10.95 -4.70
N SER A 215 25.14 11.41 -4.25
CA SER A 215 25.04 12.24 -3.05
C SER A 215 25.28 11.42 -1.79
N GLU A 216 25.99 12.01 -0.84
CA GLU A 216 26.11 11.45 0.51
C GLU A 216 24.75 11.41 1.22
N ALA A 217 24.63 10.52 2.21
CA ALA A 217 23.44 10.45 3.04
C ALA A 217 23.27 11.80 3.78
N PRO A 218 22.08 12.45 3.72
CA PRO A 218 21.88 13.70 4.42
C PRO A 218 22.12 13.54 5.93
N ALA A 219 22.81 14.51 6.53
CA ALA A 219 23.12 14.47 7.97
C ALA A 219 21.84 14.42 8.81
N GLY A 220 21.88 13.70 9.94
CA GLY A 220 20.70 13.56 10.81
C GLY A 220 19.59 12.64 10.28
N THR A 221 19.86 11.86 9.21
CA THR A 221 18.92 10.89 8.66
C THR A 221 19.29 9.45 8.97
N ILE A 222 18.29 8.57 8.95
CA ILE A 222 18.47 7.12 9.07
C ILE A 222 18.23 6.48 7.70
N ALA A 223 19.26 5.80 7.20
CA ALA A 223 19.17 5.04 5.97
C ALA A 223 18.34 3.76 6.15
N ASN A 224 17.55 3.42 5.14
CA ASN A 224 16.89 2.15 5.01
C ASN A 224 16.87 1.69 3.56
N VAL A 225 17.26 0.44 3.33
CA VAL A 225 17.32 -0.17 2.00
C VAL A 225 15.92 -0.69 1.65
N VAL A 226 15.32 -0.19 0.58
CA VAL A 226 14.02 -0.63 0.05
C VAL A 226 14.22 -1.83 -0.87
N SER A 227 15.23 -1.76 -1.73
CA SER A 227 15.66 -2.80 -2.65
C SER A 227 17.15 -2.68 -2.92
N GLU A 228 17.75 -3.59 -3.68
CA GLU A 228 19.17 -3.55 -4.06
C GLU A 228 19.60 -2.19 -4.65
N HIS A 229 18.67 -1.47 -5.30
CA HIS A 229 18.98 -0.23 -6.00
C HIS A 229 18.24 0.99 -5.45
N VAL A 230 17.45 0.88 -4.38
CA VAL A 230 16.65 1.99 -3.83
C VAL A 230 16.89 2.10 -2.33
N THR A 231 17.32 3.29 -1.89
CA THR A 231 17.57 3.60 -0.47
C THR A 231 16.81 4.85 -0.06
N THR A 232 16.15 4.80 1.09
CA THR A 232 15.46 5.93 1.71
C THR A 232 16.22 6.42 2.93
N PHE A 233 16.09 7.70 3.24
CA PHE A 233 16.71 8.36 4.39
C PHE A 233 15.63 9.13 5.15
N MET A 234 15.41 8.83 6.42
CA MET A 234 14.34 9.44 7.20
C MET A 234 14.90 10.34 8.30
N GLU A 235 14.39 11.57 8.38
CA GLU A 235 14.66 12.48 9.50
C GLU A 235 13.75 12.14 10.68
N VAL A 236 14.35 11.87 11.84
CA VAL A 236 13.62 11.50 13.07
C VAL A 236 13.79 12.51 14.21
N ALA A 237 14.71 13.46 14.06
CA ALA A 237 15.02 14.43 15.10
C ALA A 237 13.76 15.22 15.50
N GLY A 238 13.49 15.28 16.81
CA GLY A 238 12.34 15.98 17.37
C GLY A 238 10.98 15.29 17.21
N LEU A 239 10.91 14.11 16.56
CA LEU A 239 9.65 13.37 16.38
C LEU A 239 9.47 12.21 17.37
N VAL A 240 10.56 11.72 17.95
CA VAL A 240 10.56 10.60 18.89
C VAL A 240 11.72 10.71 19.88
N ASP A 241 11.51 10.25 21.11
CA ASP A 241 12.60 10.03 22.07
C ASP A 241 13.27 8.69 21.79
N LEU A 242 14.31 8.74 20.96
CA LEU A 242 15.08 7.56 20.55
C LEU A 242 15.75 6.86 21.74
N ALA A 243 16.16 7.60 22.78
CA ALA A 243 16.79 7.02 23.96
C ALA A 243 15.79 6.22 24.80
N ALA A 244 14.57 6.73 24.96
CA ALA A 244 13.49 6.01 25.62
C ALA A 244 13.07 4.77 24.84
N GLU A 245 12.95 4.86 23.51
CA GLU A 245 12.57 3.72 22.67
C GLU A 245 13.69 2.67 22.62
N LEU A 246 14.95 3.07 22.55
CA LEU A 246 16.10 2.17 22.65
C LEU A 246 16.05 1.36 23.94
N LYS A 247 15.87 2.02 25.10
CA LYS A 247 15.80 1.36 26.40
C LYS A 247 14.64 0.37 26.49
N LYS A 248 13.49 0.72 25.90
CA LYS A 248 12.31 -0.14 25.85
C LYS A 248 12.54 -1.36 24.96
N LEU A 249 13.19 -1.19 23.82
CA LEU A 249 13.55 -2.27 22.90
C LEU A 249 14.62 -3.18 23.50
N GLU A 250 15.67 -2.64 24.13
CA GLU A 250 16.70 -3.43 24.83
C GLU A 250 16.08 -4.27 25.96
N LYS A 251 15.13 -3.71 26.71
CA LYS A 251 14.37 -4.48 27.72
C LYS A 251 13.54 -5.59 27.08
N LYS A 252 12.85 -5.31 25.97
CA LYS A 252 12.07 -6.33 25.23
C LYS A 252 12.99 -7.43 24.69
N MET A 253 14.15 -7.06 24.13
CA MET A 253 15.17 -7.97 23.64
C MET A 253 15.68 -8.89 24.73
N GLY A 254 15.96 -8.38 25.93
CA GLY A 254 16.33 -9.21 27.08
C GLY A 254 15.26 -10.26 27.44
N VAL A 255 13.98 -9.91 27.33
CA VAL A 255 12.87 -10.88 27.52
C VAL A 255 12.84 -11.92 26.40
N THR A 256 13.00 -11.52 25.14
CA THR A 256 13.05 -12.44 23.99
C THR A 256 14.24 -13.39 24.11
N GLN A 257 15.42 -12.89 24.49
CA GLN A 257 16.63 -13.70 24.75
C GLN A 257 16.40 -14.72 25.86
N HIS A 258 15.78 -14.31 26.97
CA HIS A 258 15.45 -15.22 28.07
C HIS A 258 14.46 -16.33 27.64
N ASN A 259 13.44 -15.96 26.86
CA ASN A 259 12.49 -16.92 26.31
C ASN A 259 13.18 -17.90 25.37
N LEU A 260 14.02 -17.42 24.45
CA LEU A 260 14.81 -18.29 23.57
C LEU A 260 15.67 -19.26 24.37
N GLN A 261 16.40 -18.77 25.38
CA GLN A 261 17.24 -19.59 26.24
C GLN A 261 16.44 -20.68 26.96
N THR A 262 15.20 -20.39 27.38
CA THR A 262 14.31 -21.38 27.99
C THR A 262 14.00 -22.54 27.03
N TYR A 263 13.80 -22.27 25.74
CA TYR A 263 13.55 -23.32 24.74
C TYR A 263 14.82 -24.07 24.33
N VAL A 264 15.95 -23.36 24.21
CA VAL A 264 17.26 -23.99 23.95
C VAL A 264 17.60 -24.96 25.08
N SER A 265 17.44 -24.54 26.34
CA SER A 265 17.71 -25.38 27.50
C SER A 265 16.76 -26.58 27.63
N LYS A 266 15.49 -26.47 27.18
CA LYS A 266 14.60 -27.65 27.06
C LYS A 266 15.17 -28.67 26.08
N ARG A 267 15.70 -28.23 24.94
CA ARG A 267 16.29 -29.10 23.91
C ARG A 267 17.58 -29.78 24.36
N GLU A 268 18.37 -29.11 25.19
CA GLU A 268 19.64 -29.62 25.75
C GLU A 268 19.45 -30.55 26.96
N MET A 269 18.21 -30.79 27.41
CA MET A 269 17.97 -31.72 28.51
C MET A 269 18.40 -33.15 28.13
N PRO A 270 19.03 -33.90 29.07
CA PRO A 270 19.28 -35.32 28.87
C PRO A 270 17.98 -36.06 28.56
N ASP A 271 18.04 -37.00 27.63
CA ASP A 271 16.91 -37.81 27.14
C ASP A 271 15.77 -36.99 26.48
N TYR A 272 15.99 -35.75 26.05
CA TYR A 272 14.95 -34.93 25.39
C TYR A 272 14.35 -35.64 24.16
N GLU A 273 15.19 -36.33 23.40
CA GLU A 273 14.78 -37.06 22.20
C GLU A 273 13.92 -38.30 22.48
N GLU A 274 14.10 -38.90 23.65
CA GLU A 274 13.38 -40.10 24.10
C GLU A 274 12.13 -39.77 24.93
N LYS A 275 12.19 -38.75 25.79
CA LYS A 275 11.12 -38.38 26.72
C LYS A 275 10.10 -37.40 26.14
N VAL A 276 10.45 -36.64 25.10
CA VAL A 276 9.57 -35.60 24.55
C VAL A 276 8.92 -36.07 23.24
N PRO A 277 7.58 -36.11 23.18
CA PRO A 277 6.86 -36.53 21.98
C PRO A 277 7.25 -35.72 20.74
N PRO A 278 7.29 -36.34 19.54
CA PRO A 278 7.69 -35.67 18.30
C PRO A 278 6.91 -34.36 18.03
N GLN A 279 5.61 -34.35 18.27
CA GLN A 279 4.77 -33.15 18.08
C GLN A 279 5.22 -31.97 18.95
N VAL A 280 5.60 -32.23 20.21
CA VAL A 280 6.10 -31.20 21.13
C VAL A 280 7.49 -30.73 20.72
N ARG A 281 8.34 -31.63 20.19
CA ARG A 281 9.65 -31.25 19.65
C ARG A 281 9.53 -30.32 18.44
N HIS A 282 8.64 -30.63 17.50
CA HIS A 282 8.37 -29.74 16.37
C HIS A 282 7.82 -28.38 16.80
N ALA A 283 6.89 -28.35 17.76
CA ALA A 283 6.35 -27.10 18.29
C ALA A 283 7.43 -26.25 19.00
N ASN A 284 8.32 -26.88 19.79
CA ASN A 284 9.43 -26.20 20.45
C ASN A 284 10.45 -25.66 19.45
N ALA A 285 10.79 -26.43 18.41
CA ALA A 285 11.70 -25.99 17.34
C ALA A 285 11.12 -24.80 16.57
N ALA A 286 9.82 -24.84 16.24
CA ALA A 286 9.14 -23.70 15.60
C ALA A 286 9.13 -22.45 16.48
N LYS A 287 8.97 -22.61 17.80
CA LYS A 287 9.08 -21.49 18.76
C LYS A 287 10.49 -20.95 18.87
N GLU A 288 11.50 -21.80 18.90
CA GLU A 288 12.92 -21.39 18.91
C GLU A 288 13.25 -20.56 17.66
N GLU A 289 12.83 -21.03 16.47
CA GLU A 289 13.04 -20.32 15.21
C GLU A 289 12.32 -18.97 15.20
N SER A 290 11.08 -18.92 15.69
CA SER A 290 10.32 -17.68 15.82
C SER A 290 11.00 -16.66 16.74
N TYR A 291 11.57 -17.09 17.88
CA TYR A 291 12.28 -16.18 18.78
C TYR A 291 13.62 -15.73 18.23
N LYS A 292 14.34 -16.59 17.48
CA LYS A 292 15.56 -16.19 16.77
C LYS A 292 15.27 -15.12 15.72
N ALA A 293 14.24 -15.32 14.91
CA ALA A 293 13.81 -14.33 13.93
C ALA A 293 13.41 -13.00 14.58
N GLU A 294 12.66 -13.05 15.69
CA GLU A 294 12.31 -11.83 16.44
C GLU A 294 13.56 -11.14 17.02
N LEU A 295 14.56 -11.87 17.50
CA LEU A 295 15.82 -11.31 17.99
C LEU A 295 16.62 -10.62 16.89
N THR A 296 16.78 -11.27 15.74
CA THR A 296 17.49 -10.67 14.60
C THR A 296 16.83 -9.35 14.17
N GLU A 297 15.50 -9.29 14.17
CA GLU A 297 14.79 -8.05 13.85
C GLU A 297 14.98 -7.00 14.95
N GLN A 298 14.91 -7.37 16.23
CA GLN A 298 15.16 -6.46 17.35
C GLN A 298 16.59 -5.90 17.33
N GLU A 299 17.58 -6.72 17.04
CA GLU A 299 18.99 -6.31 16.88
C GLU A 299 19.16 -5.31 15.73
N LYS A 300 18.51 -5.58 14.59
CA LYS A 300 18.50 -4.67 13.43
C LYS A 300 17.89 -3.31 13.78
N VAL A 301 16.75 -3.30 14.46
CA VAL A 301 16.08 -2.04 14.87
C VAL A 301 16.92 -1.29 15.90
N ILE A 302 17.53 -1.99 16.87
CA ILE A 302 18.44 -1.37 17.85
C ILE A 302 19.65 -0.75 17.14
N ALA A 303 20.23 -1.43 16.15
CA ALA A 303 21.32 -0.88 15.35
C ALA A 303 20.88 0.38 14.59
N GLN A 304 19.68 0.37 14.00
CA GLN A 304 19.11 1.55 13.34
C GLN A 304 18.90 2.72 14.30
N ILE A 305 18.40 2.48 15.51
CA ILE A 305 18.20 3.55 16.53
C ILE A 305 19.55 4.07 17.05
N LYS A 306 20.55 3.21 17.25
CA LYS A 306 21.90 3.66 17.64
C LYS A 306 22.54 4.53 16.56
N ALA A 307 22.46 4.11 15.30
CA ALA A 307 22.90 4.91 14.17
C ALA A 307 22.13 6.24 14.06
N ALA A 308 20.82 6.23 14.36
CA ALA A 308 20.01 7.44 14.41
C ALA A 308 20.50 8.43 15.48
N MET A 309 20.78 7.93 16.68
CA MET A 309 21.27 8.76 17.78
C MET A 309 22.64 9.37 17.46
N GLU A 310 23.55 8.60 16.85
CA GLU A 310 24.86 9.09 16.38
C GLU A 310 24.73 10.14 15.28
N ALA A 311 23.78 9.98 14.35
CA ALA A 311 23.55 10.95 13.27
C ALA A 311 22.94 12.28 13.76
N THR A 312 22.27 12.27 14.92
CA THR A 312 21.63 13.46 15.53
C THR A 312 22.47 14.16 16.59
N ALA A 313 23.60 13.58 17.01
CA ALA A 313 24.50 14.11 18.04
C ALA A 313 25.55 15.06 17.44
#